data_AF-A0A1H8M675-F1
#
_entry.id   AF-A0A1H8M675-F1
#
_cell.length_a   1.000
_cell.length_b   1.000
_cell.length_c   1.000
_cell.angle_alpha   90.00
_cell.angle_beta   90.00
_cell.angle_gamma   90.00
#
_symmetry.space_group_name_H-M   'P 1'
#
loop_
_entity.id
_entity.type
_entity.pdbx_description
1 polymer ?
#
loop_
_entity_poly.entity_id
_entity_poly.type
_entity_poly.pdbx_seq_one_letter_code
_entity_poly.pdbx_strand_id
1 'polypeptide(L)'
;MRMEMRIQACLVASNATPSSSLLTRQSDMNLLFLGTSAGVPTKTRNVSGVALHESKGKGWYLVDCGEGTQHQVLHTKLTFHSLKAILITHVHGDHCYGLPGILASAAMGGRTAPLPLVAPKGIQTWLEATCAVTQLCLLFALEFR
;
A
#
# COMPACT_ATOMS: atom_id res chain seq x y z
N MET A 1 9.16 9.86 -17.28
CA MET A 1 10.28 8.93 -16.97
C MET A 1 9.86 8.09 -15.78
N ARG A 2 9.65 6.78 -15.95
CA ARG A 2 9.27 5.88 -14.83
C ARG A 2 10.56 5.44 -14.14
N MET A 3 10.69 5.74 -12.85
CA MET A 3 11.82 5.31 -12.03
C MET A 3 11.38 4.07 -11.26
N GLU A 4 11.88 2.90 -11.67
CA GLU A 4 11.77 1.65 -10.90
C GLU A 4 13.11 1.41 -10.22
N MET A 5 13.10 1.20 -8.90
CA MET A 5 14.31 0.97 -8.11
C MET A 5 14.25 -0.44 -7.49
N ARG A 6 15.27 -1.26 -7.71
CA ARG A 6 15.38 -2.60 -7.12
C ARG A 6 15.88 -2.51 -5.69
N ILE A 7 15.17 -3.12 -4.74
CA ILE A 7 15.64 -3.30 -3.37
C ILE A 7 16.03 -4.77 -3.20
N GLN A 8 17.30 -4.99 -2.86
CA GLN A 8 17.78 -6.28 -2.40
C GLN A 8 17.77 -6.25 -0.87
N ALA A 9 16.83 -6.97 -0.25
CA ALA A 9 16.74 -7.02 1.21
C ALA A 9 17.93 -7.82 1.80
N CYS A 10 19.05 -7.16 2.12
CA CYS A 10 20.17 -7.83 2.77
C CYS A 10 19.83 -8.09 4.24
N LEU A 11 19.58 -9.34 4.64
CA LEU A 11 19.49 -9.70 6.05
C LEU A 11 20.90 -9.91 6.60
N VAL A 12 21.22 -9.26 7.72
CA VAL A 12 22.40 -9.58 8.53
C VAL A 12 22.21 -11.01 9.04
N ALA A 13 22.98 -11.95 8.50
CA ALA A 13 22.98 -13.33 8.97
C ALA A 13 23.58 -13.39 10.38
N SER A 14 22.76 -13.65 11.39
CA SER A 14 23.26 -14.09 12.69
C SER A 14 23.88 -15.48 12.53
N ASN A 15 25.09 -15.67 13.06
CA ASN A 15 25.90 -16.90 13.03
C ASN A 15 25.22 -18.11 13.70
N ALA A 16 24.23 -18.71 13.06
CA ALA A 16 23.68 -20.00 13.43
C ALA A 16 23.80 -20.95 12.23
N THR A 17 24.38 -22.11 12.46
CA THR A 17 24.58 -23.23 11.52
C THR A 17 23.29 -23.60 10.76
N PRO A 18 23.31 -23.79 9.43
CA PRO A 18 22.11 -24.02 8.66
C PRO A 18 21.66 -25.49 8.75
N SER A 19 20.54 -25.73 9.42
CA SER A 19 19.68 -26.89 9.17
C SER A 19 18.86 -26.62 7.90
N SER A 20 18.82 -27.58 6.98
CA SER A 20 18.47 -27.41 5.56
C SER A 20 16.96 -27.31 5.25
N SER A 21 16.13 -26.65 6.06
CA SER A 21 14.67 -26.63 5.82
C SER A 21 13.94 -25.28 5.91
N LEU A 22 14.63 -24.14 6.07
CA LEU A 22 13.98 -22.82 6.07
C LEU A 22 14.75 -21.80 5.23
N LEU A 23 14.95 -22.10 3.94
CA LEU A 23 15.23 -21.03 2.97
C LEU A 23 13.92 -20.29 2.72
N THR A 24 13.60 -19.31 3.57
CA THR A 24 12.56 -18.32 3.25
C THR A 24 12.88 -17.76 1.87
N ARG A 25 11.97 -18.00 0.92
CA ARG A 25 12.13 -17.62 -0.49
C ARG A 25 12.24 -16.10 -0.56
N GLN A 26 13.45 -15.58 -0.59
CA GLN A 26 13.69 -14.16 -0.70
C GLN A 26 13.25 -13.71 -2.09
N SER A 27 12.09 -13.06 -2.15
CA SER A 27 11.59 -12.44 -3.37
C SER A 27 12.24 -11.06 -3.51
N ASP A 28 12.93 -10.81 -4.62
CA ASP A 28 13.40 -9.48 -4.99
C ASP A 28 12.20 -8.50 -5.02
N MET A 29 12.35 -7.31 -4.44
CA MET A 29 11.30 -6.30 -4.38
C MET A 29 11.69 -5.07 -5.20
N ASN A 30 10.70 -4.41 -5.79
CA ASN A 30 10.87 -3.17 -6.54
C ASN A 30 10.04 -2.04 -5.95
N LEU A 31 10.57 -0.83 -6.01
CA LEU A 31 9.85 0.41 -5.72
C LEU A 31 9.26 0.98 -7.00
N LEU A 32 7.99 1.36 -6.90
CA LEU A 32 7.28 2.14 -7.88
C LEU A 32 6.68 3.38 -7.20
N PHE A 33 7.15 4.56 -7.59
CA PHE A 33 6.62 5.82 -7.07
C PHE A 33 5.28 6.14 -7.73
N LEU A 34 4.21 6.16 -6.94
CA LEU A 34 2.87 6.57 -7.37
C LEU A 34 2.69 8.09 -7.24
N GLY A 35 3.36 8.70 -6.26
CA GLY A 35 3.49 10.15 -6.16
C GLY A 35 4.63 10.57 -5.24
N THR A 36 5.10 11.81 -5.45
CA THR A 36 6.37 12.33 -4.91
C THR A 36 6.30 13.81 -4.55
N SER A 37 5.10 14.42 -4.61
CA SER A 37 4.88 15.80 -4.17
C SER A 37 4.55 15.82 -2.68
N ALA A 38 5.01 16.87 -1.98
CA ALA A 38 4.70 17.11 -0.58
C ALA A 38 3.57 18.14 -0.46
N GLY A 39 2.64 17.90 0.48
CA GLY A 39 1.53 18.80 0.83
C GLY A 39 0.41 18.86 -0.21
N VAL A 40 0.73 19.21 -1.46
CA VAL A 40 -0.26 19.38 -2.54
C VAL A 40 0.22 18.72 -3.84
N PRO A 41 -0.70 18.20 -4.67
CA PRO A 41 -0.34 17.69 -5.99
C PRO A 41 0.08 18.85 -6.91
N THR A 42 0.87 18.53 -7.92
CA THR A 42 1.27 19.45 -8.98
C THR A 42 0.78 18.92 -10.32
N LYS A 43 0.92 19.73 -11.39
CA LYS A 43 0.59 19.30 -12.76
C LYS A 43 1.33 18.03 -13.20
N THR A 44 2.48 17.72 -12.60
CA THR A 44 3.36 16.61 -13.04
C THR A 44 3.61 15.56 -11.97
N ARG A 45 3.28 15.83 -10.70
CA ARG A 45 3.52 14.90 -9.58
C ARG A 45 2.33 14.87 -8.64
N ASN A 46 1.83 13.68 -8.36
CA ASN A 46 0.85 13.45 -7.31
C ASN A 46 1.49 13.52 -5.91
N VAL A 47 0.67 13.62 -4.86
CA VAL A 47 1.08 13.54 -3.44
C VAL A 47 1.59 12.16 -3.03
N SER A 48 2.07 11.99 -1.79
CA SER A 48 2.81 10.81 -1.33
C SER A 48 2.10 9.48 -1.62
N GLY A 49 2.84 8.53 -2.19
CA GLY A 49 2.41 7.16 -2.38
C GLY A 49 3.50 6.35 -3.08
N VAL A 50 3.90 5.23 -2.49
CA VAL A 50 4.95 4.35 -3.03
C VAL A 50 4.47 2.91 -2.95
N ALA A 51 4.52 2.20 -4.08
CA ALA A 51 4.27 0.77 -4.14
C ALA A 51 5.59 0.00 -4.01
N LEU A 52 5.66 -0.92 -3.06
CA LEU A 52 6.70 -1.94 -2.97
C LEU A 52 6.13 -3.26 -3.49
N HIS A 53 6.60 -3.75 -4.63
CA HIS A 53 6.03 -4.94 -5.28
C HIS A 53 7.05 -6.04 -5.53
N GLU A 54 6.57 -7.28 -5.51
CA GLU A 54 7.38 -8.47 -5.80
C GLU A 54 7.85 -8.46 -7.26
N SER A 55 9.10 -8.84 -7.50
CA SER A 55 9.67 -8.95 -8.86
C SER A 55 9.14 -10.17 -9.62
N LYS A 56 8.82 -11.24 -8.90
CA LYS A 56 8.40 -12.54 -9.46
C LYS A 56 7.02 -12.98 -8.96
N GLY A 57 6.23 -12.04 -8.45
CA GLY A 57 4.89 -12.30 -7.92
C GLY A 57 3.96 -11.13 -8.21
N LYS A 58 2.73 -11.25 -7.73
CA LYS A 58 1.71 -10.20 -7.90
C LYS A 58 1.55 -9.37 -6.62
N GLY A 59 2.12 -9.83 -5.50
CA GLY A 59 1.99 -9.18 -4.21
C GLY A 59 2.66 -7.81 -4.21
N TRP A 60 2.00 -6.85 -3.56
CA TRP A 60 2.58 -5.53 -3.35
C TRP A 60 2.03 -4.89 -2.09
N TYR A 61 2.77 -3.90 -1.59
CA TYR A 61 2.50 -3.13 -0.39
C TYR A 61 2.45 -1.66 -0.77
N LEU A 62 1.56 -0.90 -0.14
CA LEU A 62 1.45 0.54 -0.35
C LEU A 62 1.99 1.27 0.88
N VAL A 63 2.96 2.16 0.68
CA VAL A 63 3.46 3.09 1.70
C VAL A 63 2.94 4.48 1.37
N ASP A 64 2.16 5.03 2.29
CA ASP A 64 1.29 6.20 2.14
C ASP A 64 0.28 6.10 1.00
N CYS A 65 -0.80 6.85 1.15
CA CYS A 65 -1.93 6.85 0.23
C CYS A 65 -2.54 8.26 0.16
N GLY A 66 -1.79 9.20 -0.40
CA GLY A 66 -2.30 10.53 -0.69
C GLY A 66 -3.47 10.52 -1.69
N GLU A 67 -4.18 11.65 -1.77
CA GLU A 67 -5.30 11.81 -2.72
C GLU A 67 -4.89 11.42 -4.15
N GLY A 68 -5.80 10.79 -4.89
CA GLY A 68 -5.55 10.38 -6.27
C GLY A 68 -4.67 9.14 -6.45
N THR A 69 -4.16 8.52 -5.37
CA THR A 69 -3.32 7.30 -5.49
C THR A 69 -4.03 6.18 -6.25
N GLN A 70 -5.36 6.04 -6.11
CA GLN A 70 -6.13 5.08 -6.91
C GLN A 70 -5.99 5.31 -8.42
N HIS A 71 -5.96 6.57 -8.88
CA HIS A 71 -5.77 6.91 -10.29
C HIS A 71 -4.34 6.60 -10.73
N GLN A 72 -3.35 6.86 -9.86
CA GLN A 72 -1.96 6.51 -10.14
C GLN A 72 -1.79 5.01 -10.34
N VAL A 73 -2.48 4.18 -9.54
CA VAL A 73 -2.50 2.72 -9.68
C VAL A 73 -3.11 2.27 -11.02
N LEU A 74 -4.15 2.94 -11.54
CA LEU A 74 -4.74 2.63 -12.86
C LEU A 74 -3.74 2.71 -14.02
N HIS A 75 -2.67 3.49 -13.86
CA HIS A 75 -1.61 3.62 -14.87
C HIS A 75 -0.50 2.57 -14.75
N THR A 76 -0.68 1.59 -13.86
CA THR A 76 0.29 0.52 -13.54
C THR A 76 -0.29 -0.87 -13.85
N LYS A 77 0.48 -1.92 -13.57
CA LYS A 77 0.01 -3.32 -13.63
C LYS A 77 -0.47 -3.85 -12.28
N LEU A 78 -0.45 -3.02 -11.24
CA LEU A 78 -0.85 -3.41 -9.88
C LEU A 78 -2.37 -3.56 -9.81
N THR A 79 -2.82 -4.48 -8.96
CA THR A 79 -4.25 -4.71 -8.71
C THR A 79 -4.53 -4.69 -7.21
N PHE A 80 -5.65 -4.12 -6.81
CA PHE A 80 -6.07 -4.12 -5.41
C PHE A 80 -6.36 -5.53 -4.88
N HIS A 81 -6.57 -6.52 -5.74
CA HIS A 81 -6.69 -7.93 -5.32
C HIS A 81 -5.40 -8.51 -4.75
N SER A 82 -4.24 -8.04 -5.25
CA SER A 82 -2.94 -8.52 -4.83
C SER A 82 -2.24 -7.59 -3.83
N LEU A 83 -2.91 -6.51 -3.41
CA LEU A 83 -2.45 -5.60 -2.37
C LEU A 83 -2.41 -6.34 -1.02
N LYS A 84 -1.23 -6.42 -0.41
CA LYS A 84 -0.95 -7.22 0.78
C LYS A 84 -1.11 -6.43 2.07
N ALA A 85 -0.74 -5.16 2.08
CA ALA A 85 -0.99 -4.24 3.19
C ALA A 85 -0.86 -2.79 2.73
N ILE A 86 -1.44 -1.89 3.53
CA ILE A 86 -1.20 -0.45 3.43
C ILE A 86 -0.51 0.00 4.72
N LEU A 87 0.53 0.82 4.58
CA LEU A 87 1.29 1.41 5.67
C LEU A 87 1.18 2.93 5.56
N ILE A 88 0.60 3.56 6.57
CA ILE A 88 0.46 5.03 6.63
C ILE A 88 1.46 5.57 7.64
N THR A 89 2.32 6.48 7.18
CA THR A 89 3.40 7.01 8.02
C THR A 89 2.88 7.96 9.10
N HIS A 90 1.93 8.84 8.75
CA HIS A 90 1.35 9.82 9.66
C HIS A 90 -0.01 10.34 9.14
N VAL A 91 -0.66 11.23 9.91
CA VAL A 91 -2.07 11.63 9.68
C VAL A 91 -2.28 12.81 8.73
N HIS A 92 -1.23 13.36 8.11
CA HIS A 92 -1.41 14.47 7.16
C HIS A 92 -2.11 13.99 5.89
N GLY A 93 -2.93 14.87 5.31
CA GLY A 93 -3.84 14.51 4.23
C GLY A 93 -3.16 14.04 2.95
N ASP A 94 -2.00 14.61 2.62
CA ASP A 94 -1.18 14.22 1.48
C ASP A 94 -0.57 12.81 1.61
N HIS A 95 -0.72 12.17 2.76
CA HIS A 95 -0.32 10.79 3.03
C HIS A 95 -1.48 9.82 3.24
N CYS A 96 -2.72 10.28 3.42
CA CYS A 96 -3.83 9.38 3.79
C CYS A 96 -5.15 9.62 3.07
N TYR A 97 -5.40 10.79 2.45
CA TYR A 97 -6.72 11.13 1.88
C TYR A 97 -7.18 10.24 0.73
N GLY A 98 -6.27 9.49 0.10
CA GLY A 98 -6.62 8.50 -0.92
C GLY A 98 -7.21 7.20 -0.38
N LEU A 99 -7.13 6.95 0.94
CA LEU A 99 -7.55 5.68 1.55
C LEU A 99 -9.01 5.32 1.25
N PRO A 100 -10.02 6.18 1.48
CA PRO A 100 -11.41 5.85 1.17
C PRO A 100 -11.59 5.41 -0.28
N GLY A 101 -10.93 6.10 -1.23
CA GLY A 101 -11.02 5.80 -2.65
C GLY A 101 -10.44 4.43 -3.02
N ILE A 102 -9.24 4.10 -2.52
CA ILE A 102 -8.64 2.77 -2.77
C ILE A 102 -9.48 1.66 -2.13
N LEU A 103 -9.99 1.86 -0.92
CA LEU A 103 -10.79 0.86 -0.22
C LEU A 103 -12.13 0.61 -0.93
N ALA A 104 -12.81 1.67 -1.37
CA ALA A 104 -14.02 1.58 -2.18
C ALA A 104 -13.77 0.86 -3.50
N SER A 105 -12.71 1.25 -4.22
CA SER A 105 -12.32 0.63 -5.48
C SER A 105 -11.95 -0.85 -5.32
N ALA A 106 -11.29 -1.23 -4.22
CA ALA A 106 -11.00 -2.62 -3.91
C ALA A 106 -12.28 -3.42 -3.63
N ALA A 107 -13.22 -2.86 -2.87
CA ALA A 107 -14.50 -3.51 -2.56
C ALA A 107 -15.36 -3.69 -3.81
N MET A 108 -15.52 -2.64 -4.63
CA MET A 108 -16.23 -2.71 -5.91
C MET A 108 -15.55 -3.64 -6.92
N GLY A 109 -14.22 -3.77 -6.83
CA GLY A 109 -13.46 -4.74 -7.59
C GLY A 109 -13.72 -6.20 -7.18
N GLY A 110 -14.46 -6.45 -6.10
CA GLY A 110 -14.76 -7.81 -5.62
C GLY A 110 -13.69 -8.39 -4.69
N ARG A 111 -12.82 -7.55 -4.12
CA ARG A 111 -11.88 -8.03 -3.09
C ARG A 111 -12.65 -8.53 -1.87
N THR A 112 -12.32 -9.74 -1.42
CA THR A 112 -12.82 -10.34 -0.17
C THR A 112 -11.73 -10.65 0.84
N ALA A 113 -10.47 -10.73 0.39
CA ALA A 113 -9.33 -11.03 1.25
C ALA A 113 -9.10 -9.90 2.27
N PRO A 114 -8.88 -10.20 3.57
CA PRO A 114 -8.55 -9.20 4.59
C PRO A 114 -7.37 -8.32 4.16
N LEU A 115 -7.37 -7.07 4.62
CA LEU A 115 -6.35 -6.09 4.31
C LEU A 115 -5.78 -5.49 5.60
N PRO A 116 -4.53 -5.84 5.96
CA PRO A 116 -3.79 -5.14 6.99
C PRO A 116 -3.58 -3.67 6.65
N LEU A 117 -3.89 -2.81 7.61
CA LEU A 117 -3.67 -1.37 7.58
C LEU A 117 -2.87 -0.96 8.81
N VAL A 118 -1.57 -0.77 8.62
CA VAL A 118 -0.66 -0.27 9.67
C VAL A 118 -0.73 1.25 9.65
N ALA A 119 -1.31 1.86 10.67
CA ALA A 119 -1.60 3.30 10.63
C ALA A 119 -1.73 3.93 12.04
N PRO A 120 -1.48 5.24 12.18
CA PRO A 120 -1.78 5.97 13.42
C PRO A 120 -3.25 5.85 13.81
N LYS A 121 -3.54 5.86 15.12
CA LYS A 121 -4.91 5.67 15.64
C LYS A 121 -5.96 6.59 15.02
N GLY A 122 -5.58 7.84 14.69
CA GLY A 122 -6.48 8.80 14.04
C GLY A 122 -7.02 8.34 12.68
N ILE A 123 -6.27 7.51 11.94
CA ILE A 123 -6.71 6.96 10.65
C ILE A 123 -7.87 5.98 10.85
N GLN A 124 -7.83 5.17 11.92
CA GLN A 124 -8.92 4.26 12.24
C GLN A 124 -10.22 5.02 12.51
N THR A 125 -10.18 6.00 13.41
CA THR A 125 -11.34 6.84 13.74
C THR A 125 -11.90 7.54 12.48
N TRP A 126 -11.03 8.05 11.62
CA TRP A 126 -11.43 8.72 10.39
C TRP A 126 -12.08 7.77 9.38
N LEU A 127 -11.53 6.57 9.17
CA LEU A 127 -12.11 5.59 8.25
C LEU A 127 -13.43 5.04 8.77
N GLU A 128 -13.55 4.77 10.07
CA GLU A 128 -14.81 4.34 10.70
C GLU A 128 -15.91 5.39 10.49
N ALA A 129 -15.59 6.67 10.72
CA ALA A 129 -16.51 7.77 10.45
C ALA A 129 -16.89 7.85 8.97
N THR A 130 -15.90 7.73 8.08
CA THR A 130 -16.13 7.74 6.62
C THR A 130 -17.07 6.61 6.22
N CYS A 131 -16.82 5.38 6.67
CA CYS A 131 -17.70 4.23 6.41
C CYS A 131 -19.13 4.47 6.91
N ALA A 132 -19.29 5.05 8.10
CA ALA A 132 -20.61 5.32 8.67
C ALA A 132 -21.39 6.39 7.89
N VAL A 133 -20.74 7.45 7.40
CA VAL A 133 -21.44 8.61 6.79
C VAL A 133 -21.55 8.55 5.27
N THR A 134 -20.72 7.75 4.59
CA THR A 134 -20.75 7.64 3.12
C THR A 134 -21.30 6.32 2.60
N GLN A 135 -21.70 5.41 3.50
CA GLN A 135 -22.12 4.05 3.15
C GLN A 135 -21.02 3.27 2.41
N LEU A 136 -19.75 3.54 2.75
CA LEU A 136 -18.64 2.72 2.26
C LEU A 136 -18.71 1.33 2.92
N CYS A 137 -19.22 0.37 2.17
CA CYS A 137 -19.34 -1.03 2.57
C CYS A 137 -18.14 -1.83 2.05
N LEU A 138 -17.31 -2.35 2.96
CA LEU A 138 -16.18 -3.20 2.61
C LEU A 138 -16.60 -4.67 2.61
N LEU A 139 -16.27 -5.39 1.55
CA LEU A 139 -16.49 -6.83 1.43
C LEU A 139 -15.37 -7.67 2.07
N PHE A 140 -14.44 -7.00 2.75
CA PHE A 140 -13.26 -7.58 3.37
C PHE A 140 -12.98 -6.88 4.70
N ALA A 141 -12.34 -7.61 5.61
CA ALA A 141 -11.93 -7.06 6.90
C ALA A 141 -10.74 -6.10 6.72
N LEU A 142 -10.80 -4.94 7.38
CA LEU A 142 -9.65 -4.08 7.62
C LEU A 142 -9.01 -4.43 8.97
N GLU A 143 -7.78 -4.93 8.94
CA GLU A 143 -7.03 -5.30 10.13
C GLU A 143 -6.10 -4.15 10.54
N PHE A 144 -6.56 -3.31 11.46
CA PHE A 144 -5.74 -2.23 12.01
C PHE A 144 -4.61 -2.78 12.90
N ARG A 145 -3.39 -2.25 12.71
CA ARG A 145 -2.21 -2.57 13.51
C ARG A 145 -1.43 -1.32 13.88
#